data_AF-A0A4Q3YGL7-F1
#
_entry.id   AF-A0A4Q3YGL7-F1
#
_cell.length_a   1.000
_cell.length_b   1.000
_cell.length_c   1.000
_cell.angle_alpha   90.00
_cell.angle_beta   90.00
_cell.angle_gamma   90.00
#
_symmetry.space_group_name_H-M   'P 1'
#
loop_
_entity.id
_entity.type
_entity.pdbx_description
1 polymer ?
#
loop_
_entity_poly.entity_id
_entity_poly.type
_entity_poly.pdbx_seq_one_letter_code
_entity_poly.pdbx_strand_id
1 'polypeptide(L)'
;MIKRFKRAALAVLALAMSAAFVPAQAKEAPEKVLHTWYRMVLELVRHTPTFSPPVASRAFAYFGVTGYEITASKPDSTLVTLAGQLNDLKPLPPREQGQAYDEGVILNTAMSITANKYFANTG
;
A
#
# COMPACT_ATOMS: atom_id res chain seq x y z
N MET A 1 -19.80 50.63 14.95
CA MET A 1 -19.42 49.30 15.48
C MET A 1 -19.99 48.10 14.70
N ILE A 2 -21.27 48.10 14.31
CA ILE A 2 -21.96 46.94 13.70
C ILE A 2 -21.32 46.42 12.38
N LYS A 3 -20.78 47.30 11.53
CA LYS A 3 -20.15 46.90 10.25
C LYS A 3 -18.84 46.11 10.42
N ARG A 4 -18.09 46.35 11.50
CA ARG A 4 -16.85 45.62 11.81
C ARG A 4 -17.15 44.21 12.33
N PHE A 5 -18.21 44.07 13.13
CA PHE A 5 -18.68 42.78 13.62
C PHE A 5 -19.19 41.86 12.49
N LYS A 6 -19.94 42.41 11.53
CA LYS A 6 -20.39 41.64 10.35
C LYS A 6 -19.24 41.17 9.46
N ARG A 7 -18.18 41.98 9.31
CA ARG A 7 -16.96 41.60 8.56
C ARG A 7 -16.15 40.53 9.28
N ALA A 8 -16.04 40.61 10.60
CA ALA A 8 -15.41 39.58 11.41
C ALA A 8 -16.18 38.25 11.34
N ALA A 9 -17.52 38.29 11.42
CA ALA A 9 -18.36 37.11 11.26
C ALA A 9 -18.26 36.47 9.87
N LEU A 10 -18.19 37.27 8.80
CA LEU A 10 -17.97 36.75 7.44
C LEU A 10 -16.59 36.12 7.28
N ALA A 11 -15.55 36.70 7.89
CA ALA A 11 -14.19 36.17 7.83
C ALA A 11 -14.07 34.83 8.57
N VAL A 12 -14.75 34.68 9.72
CA VAL A 12 -14.80 33.41 10.47
C VAL A 12 -15.56 32.33 9.70
N LEU A 13 -16.66 32.69 9.04
CA LEU A 13 -17.43 31.74 8.22
C LEU A 13 -16.64 31.28 6.97
N ALA A 14 -15.87 32.19 6.34
CA ALA A 14 -15.01 31.85 5.21
C ALA A 14 -13.83 30.96 5.61
N LEU A 15 -13.27 31.17 6.81
CA LEU A 15 -12.20 30.32 7.36
C LEU A 15 -12.73 28.93 7.76
N ALA A 16 -13.96 28.85 8.28
CA ALA A 16 -14.60 27.57 8.59
C ALA A 16 -14.95 26.77 7.33
N MET A 17 -15.33 27.44 6.23
CA MET A 17 -15.59 26.77 4.94
C MET A 17 -14.33 26.26 4.24
N SER A 18 -13.16 26.89 4.47
CA SER A 18 -11.90 26.43 3.87
C SER A 18 -11.33 25.19 4.57
N ALA A 19 -11.66 24.96 5.84
CA ALA A 19 -11.34 23.71 6.56
C ALA A 19 -12.19 22.51 6.12
N ALA A 20 -13.33 22.74 5.44
CA ALA A 20 -14.20 21.68 4.93
C ALA A 20 -13.74 21.11 3.57
N PHE A 21 -12.78 21.77 2.90
CA PHE A 21 -12.17 21.31 1.65
C PHE A 21 -10.73 20.87 1.90
N VAL A 22 -10.55 19.87 2.77
CA VAL A 22 -9.34 19.04 2.66
C VAL A 22 -9.52 18.23 1.38
N PRO A 23 -8.70 18.43 0.33
CA PRO A 23 -8.80 17.60 -0.85
C PRO A 23 -8.58 16.15 -0.41
N ALA A 24 -9.50 15.25 -0.76
CA ALA A 24 -9.28 13.83 -0.56
C ALA A 24 -7.93 13.48 -1.22
N GLN A 25 -6.95 13.10 -0.40
CA GLN A 25 -5.63 12.74 -0.90
C GLN A 25 -5.82 11.66 -1.96
N ALA A 26 -5.34 11.92 -3.18
CA ALA A 26 -5.54 11.00 -4.29
C ALA A 26 -4.93 9.64 -3.93
N LYS A 27 -5.80 8.63 -3.84
CA LYS A 27 -5.41 7.25 -3.58
C LYS A 27 -4.57 6.78 -4.76
N GLU A 28 -3.33 6.34 -4.50
CA GLU A 28 -2.51 5.78 -5.58
C GLU A 28 -3.13 4.47 -6.06
N ALA A 29 -3.19 4.31 -7.39
CA ALA A 29 -3.67 3.09 -8.00
C ALA A 29 -2.82 1.89 -7.51
N PRO A 30 -3.43 0.79 -7.05
CA PRO A 30 -2.69 -0.38 -6.54
C PRO A 30 -1.69 -0.95 -7.55
N GLU A 31 -2.00 -0.87 -8.84
CA GLU A 31 -1.14 -1.33 -9.93
C GLU A 31 0.15 -0.48 -9.98
N LYS A 32 0.02 0.84 -9.81
CA LYS A 32 1.15 1.76 -9.77
C LYS A 32 2.03 1.48 -8.55
N VAL A 33 1.42 1.21 -7.39
CA VAL A 33 2.13 0.81 -6.16
C VAL A 33 2.94 -0.45 -6.42
N LEU A 34 2.31 -1.48 -6.98
CA LEU A 34 2.96 -2.76 -7.33
C LEU A 34 4.17 -2.54 -8.25
N HIS A 35 3.97 -1.85 -9.38
CA HIS A 35 5.04 -1.58 -10.35
C HIS A 35 6.19 -0.78 -9.74
N THR A 36 5.90 0.21 -8.90
CA THR A 36 6.92 1.04 -8.24
C THR A 36 7.77 0.20 -7.30
N TRP A 37 7.14 -0.64 -6.48
CA TRP A 37 7.83 -1.55 -5.58
C TRP A 37 8.69 -2.58 -6.33
N TYR A 38 8.16 -3.19 -7.39
CA TYR A 38 8.92 -4.12 -8.23
C TYR A 38 10.13 -3.47 -8.88
N ARG A 39 9.98 -2.25 -9.43
CA ARG A 39 11.12 -1.50 -9.98
C ARG A 39 12.20 -1.30 -8.93
N MET A 40 11.82 -0.88 -7.72
CA MET A 40 12.76 -0.66 -6.62
C MET A 40 13.53 -1.93 -6.25
N VAL A 41 12.84 -3.05 -5.97
CA VAL A 41 13.52 -4.29 -5.57
C VAL A 41 14.40 -4.86 -6.68
N LEU A 42 14.03 -4.65 -7.95
CA LEU A 42 14.88 -5.00 -9.09
C LEU A 42 16.16 -4.15 -9.14
N GLU A 43 16.07 -2.84 -8.87
CA GLU A 43 17.27 -1.99 -8.77
C GLU A 43 18.18 -2.43 -7.62
N LEU A 44 17.60 -2.71 -6.44
CA LEU A 44 18.33 -3.17 -5.27
C LEU A 44 19.12 -4.45 -5.55
N VAL A 45 18.48 -5.45 -6.16
CA VAL A 45 19.13 -6.70 -6.55
C VAL A 45 20.20 -6.48 -7.62
N ARG A 46 19.93 -5.64 -8.63
CA ARG A 46 20.89 -5.34 -9.71
C ARG A 46 22.18 -4.70 -9.18
N HIS A 47 22.07 -3.85 -8.16
CA HIS A 47 23.20 -3.10 -7.61
C HIS A 47 23.85 -3.73 -6.38
N THR A 48 23.41 -4.93 -5.97
CA THR A 48 23.99 -5.65 -4.82
C THR A 48 24.68 -6.94 -5.28
N PRO A 49 26.00 -6.93 -5.54
CA PRO A 49 26.73 -8.12 -6.03
C PRO A 49 26.65 -9.33 -5.10
N THR A 50 26.42 -9.12 -3.81
CA THR A 50 26.26 -10.18 -2.80
C THR A 50 24.87 -10.83 -2.82
N PHE A 51 23.91 -10.27 -3.56
CA PHE A 51 22.56 -10.82 -3.70
C PHE A 51 22.53 -11.91 -4.79
N SER A 52 23.09 -13.08 -4.44
CA SER A 52 23.24 -14.20 -5.36
C SER A 52 21.90 -14.64 -5.99
N PRO A 53 21.92 -15.26 -7.19
CA PRO A 53 20.70 -15.72 -7.86
C PRO A 53 19.70 -16.50 -6.98
N PRO A 54 20.11 -17.51 -6.17
CA PRO A 54 19.15 -18.22 -5.32
C PRO A 54 18.57 -17.37 -4.19
N VAL A 55 19.32 -16.40 -3.66
CA VAL A 55 18.82 -15.47 -2.64
C VAL A 55 17.80 -14.51 -3.25
N ALA A 56 18.09 -14.00 -4.44
CA ALA A 56 17.18 -13.15 -5.21
C ALA A 56 15.85 -13.86 -5.52
N SER A 57 15.91 -15.09 -6.05
CA SER A 57 14.71 -15.87 -6.36
C SER A 57 13.82 -16.08 -5.13
N ARG A 58 14.42 -16.39 -3.97
CA ARG A 58 13.66 -16.56 -2.72
C ARG A 58 12.98 -15.25 -2.29
N ALA A 59 13.72 -14.13 -2.32
CA ALA A 59 13.19 -12.83 -1.93
C ALA A 59 12.01 -12.41 -2.85
N PHE A 60 12.17 -12.55 -4.16
CA PHE A 60 11.11 -12.26 -5.12
C PHE A 60 9.89 -13.18 -4.98
N ALA A 61 10.08 -14.46 -4.65
CA ALA A 61 8.97 -15.37 -4.42
C ALA A 61 8.10 -14.90 -3.24
N TYR A 62 8.69 -14.59 -2.08
CA TYR A 62 7.91 -14.08 -0.95
C TYR A 62 7.31 -12.70 -1.21
N PHE A 63 8.01 -11.83 -1.95
CA PHE A 63 7.48 -10.53 -2.38
C PHE A 63 6.24 -10.68 -3.26
N GLY A 64 6.30 -11.57 -4.25
CA GLY A 64 5.20 -11.87 -5.15
C GLY A 64 4.02 -12.54 -4.45
N VAL A 65 4.27 -13.54 -3.60
CA VAL A 65 3.21 -14.18 -2.80
C VAL A 65 2.49 -13.16 -1.92
N THR A 66 3.24 -12.23 -1.30
CA THR A 66 2.63 -11.14 -0.51
C THR A 66 1.68 -10.30 -1.36
N GLY A 67 2.14 -9.81 -2.53
CA GLY A 67 1.29 -9.01 -3.41
C GLY A 67 0.09 -9.75 -3.96
N TYR A 68 0.28 -11.03 -4.30
CA TYR A 68 -0.77 -11.90 -4.80
C TYR A 68 -1.86 -12.11 -3.75
N GLU A 69 -1.50 -12.51 -2.53
CA GLU A 69 -2.49 -12.75 -1.46
C GLU A 69 -3.27 -11.49 -1.10
N ILE A 70 -2.62 -10.32 -1.06
CA ILE A 70 -3.33 -9.06 -0.86
C ILE A 70 -4.36 -8.81 -1.98
N THR A 71 -3.97 -9.06 -3.23
CA THR A 71 -4.87 -8.87 -4.38
C THR A 71 -5.99 -9.92 -4.43
N ALA A 72 -5.69 -11.16 -4.03
CA ALA A 72 -6.67 -12.24 -3.91
C ALA A 72 -7.65 -12.03 -2.76
N SER A 73 -7.24 -11.35 -1.69
CA SER A 73 -8.10 -11.05 -0.55
C SER A 73 -9.20 -10.01 -0.82
N LYS A 74 -9.19 -9.35 -2.00
CA LYS A 74 -10.22 -8.36 -2.34
C LYS A 74 -11.58 -9.05 -2.49
N PRO A 75 -12.68 -8.45 -1.98
CA PRO A 75 -14.01 -9.07 -2.07
C PRO A 75 -14.49 -9.38 -3.49
N ASP A 76 -14.03 -8.62 -4.47
CA ASP A 76 -14.37 -8.73 -5.90
C ASP A 76 -13.31 -9.47 -6.72
N SER A 77 -12.29 -10.05 -6.08
CA SER A 77 -11.22 -10.77 -6.76
C SER A 77 -11.71 -12.08 -7.38
N THR A 78 -11.25 -12.37 -8.60
CA THR A 78 -11.40 -13.69 -9.23
C THR A 78 -10.21 -14.61 -8.95
N LEU A 79 -9.21 -14.14 -8.19
CA LEU A 79 -8.02 -14.89 -7.85
C LEU A 79 -8.30 -15.89 -6.73
N VAL A 80 -7.63 -17.05 -6.79
CA VAL A 80 -7.73 -18.09 -5.76
C VAL A 80 -6.52 -17.99 -4.84
N THR A 81 -6.74 -17.90 -3.53
CA THR A 81 -5.65 -17.87 -2.54
C THR A 81 -4.69 -19.06 -2.71
N LEU A 82 -3.41 -18.79 -2.52
CA LEU A 82 -2.34 -19.78 -2.48
C LEU A 82 -2.25 -20.47 -1.12
N ALA A 83 -3.02 -20.04 -0.11
CA ALA A 83 -3.12 -20.73 1.16
C ALA A 83 -3.59 -22.17 0.95
N GLY A 84 -2.87 -23.14 1.51
CA GLY A 84 -3.11 -24.57 1.27
C GLY A 84 -2.58 -25.10 -0.08
N GLN A 85 -2.11 -24.24 -0.99
CA GLN A 85 -1.37 -24.65 -2.19
C GLN A 85 0.15 -24.57 -1.98
N LEU A 86 0.60 -23.52 -1.27
CA LEU A 86 1.97 -23.37 -0.83
C LEU A 86 2.17 -24.02 0.54
N ASN A 87 3.30 -24.72 0.68
CA ASN A 87 3.70 -25.35 1.94
C ASN A 87 3.69 -24.32 3.07
N ASP A 88 2.98 -24.64 4.15
CA ASP A 88 2.87 -23.84 5.39
C ASP A 88 2.30 -22.42 5.22
N LEU A 89 1.72 -22.07 4.07
CA LEU A 89 1.01 -20.81 3.91
C LEU A 89 -0.37 -20.91 4.55
N LYS A 90 -0.52 -20.22 5.68
CA LYS A 90 -1.80 -20.08 6.37
C LYS A 90 -2.69 -19.05 5.65
N PRO A 91 -4.03 -19.22 5.71
CA PRO A 91 -4.96 -18.21 5.21
C PRO A 91 -4.73 -16.84 5.86
N LEU A 92 -4.92 -15.79 5.07
CA LEU A 92 -4.85 -14.42 5.58
C LEU A 92 -6.02 -14.16 6.55
N PRO A 93 -5.85 -13.24 7.52
CA PRO A 93 -6.95 -12.76 8.33
C PRO A 93 -8.09 -12.23 7.44
N PRO A 94 -9.36 -12.58 7.73
CA PRO A 94 -10.48 -12.08 6.94
C PRO A 94 -10.61 -10.56 7.12
N ARG A 95 -11.00 -9.88 6.05
CA ARG A 95 -11.34 -8.45 6.08
C ARG A 95 -12.63 -8.24 6.86
N GLU A 96 -12.71 -7.14 7.59
CA GLU A 96 -13.91 -6.80 8.36
C GLU A 96 -15.09 -6.47 7.42
N GLN A 97 -16.26 -7.02 7.74
CA GLN A 97 -17.46 -6.78 6.93
C GLN A 97 -17.91 -5.32 7.06
N GLY A 98 -18.28 -4.71 5.93
CA GLY A 98 -18.77 -3.33 5.88
C GLY A 98 -17.67 -2.26 5.97
N GLN A 99 -16.40 -2.63 6.12
CA GLN A 99 -15.28 -1.69 6.09
C GLN A 99 -14.80 -1.45 4.66
N ALA A 100 -14.55 -0.18 4.34
CA ALA A 100 -13.93 0.22 3.09
C ALA A 100 -12.40 0.19 3.25
N TYR A 101 -11.75 -0.69 2.51
CA TYR A 101 -10.30 -0.80 2.49
C TYR A 101 -9.71 -0.07 1.29
N ASP A 102 -8.56 0.57 1.49
CA ASP A 102 -7.79 1.16 0.41
C ASP A 102 -6.72 0.17 -0.07
N GLU A 103 -6.90 -0.36 -1.27
CA GLU A 103 -6.01 -1.37 -1.83
C GLU A 103 -4.59 -0.85 -2.06
N GLY A 104 -4.44 0.44 -2.40
CA GLY A 104 -3.13 1.06 -2.58
C GLY A 104 -2.38 1.12 -1.26
N VAL A 105 -3.07 1.51 -0.18
CA VAL A 105 -2.48 1.58 1.18
C VAL A 105 -2.12 0.19 1.71
N ILE A 106 -3.02 -0.79 1.58
CA ILE A 106 -2.75 -2.17 2.03
C ILE A 106 -1.54 -2.73 1.27
N LEU A 107 -1.54 -2.62 -0.05
CA LEU A 107 -0.46 -3.14 -0.87
C LEU A 107 0.85 -2.43 -0.58
N ASN A 108 0.84 -1.10 -0.45
CA ASN A 108 2.03 -0.32 -0.10
C ASN A 108 2.61 -0.74 1.26
N THR A 109 1.74 -0.94 2.25
CA THR A 109 2.14 -1.36 3.61
C THR A 109 2.76 -2.76 3.58
N ALA A 110 2.07 -3.72 2.96
CA ALA A 110 2.54 -5.11 2.88
C ALA A 110 3.86 -5.21 2.11
N MET A 111 3.97 -4.54 0.96
CA MET A 111 5.19 -4.48 0.16
C MET A 111 6.34 -3.83 0.92
N SER A 112 6.08 -2.75 1.66
CA SER A 112 7.12 -2.09 2.48
C SER A 112 7.68 -3.02 3.55
N ILE A 113 6.81 -3.74 4.27
CA ILE A 113 7.21 -4.72 5.29
C ILE A 113 8.03 -5.85 4.66
N THR A 114 7.55 -6.41 3.55
CA THR A 114 8.24 -7.52 2.87
C THR A 114 9.56 -7.07 2.24
N ALA A 115 9.61 -5.86 1.67
CA ALA A 115 10.84 -5.27 1.15
C ALA A 115 11.88 -5.10 2.26
N ASN A 116 11.49 -4.53 3.40
CA ASN A 116 12.36 -4.41 4.56
C ASN A 116 12.84 -5.77 5.05
N LYS A 117 11.97 -6.79 5.06
CA LYS A 117 12.33 -8.13 5.55
C LYS A 117 13.36 -8.84 4.67
N TYR A 118 13.21 -8.76 3.34
CA TYR A 118 13.98 -9.59 2.42
C TYR A 118 15.08 -8.83 1.66
N PHE A 119 14.98 -7.50 1.57
CA PHE A 119 15.89 -6.66 0.81
C PHE A 119 16.62 -5.63 1.70
N ALA A 120 16.44 -5.58 3.02
CA ALA A 120 17.18 -4.59 3.85
C ALA A 120 18.72 -4.72 3.81
N ASN A 121 19.24 -5.85 3.38
CA ASN A 121 20.69 -6.07 3.25
C ASN A 121 21.25 -5.63 1.89
N THR A 122 20.42 -5.08 1.00
CA THR A 122 20.86 -4.40 -0.23
C THR A 122 21.12 -2.94 0.11
N GLY A 123 22.38 -2.51 0.04
CA GLY A 123 22.83 -1.17 0.41
C GLY A 123 22.84 -0.20 -0.77
#